data_AF-E7A9N0-F1
#
_entry.id   AF-E7A9N0-F1
#
_cell.length_a   1.000
_cell.length_b   1.000
_cell.length_c   1.000
_cell.angle_alpha   90.00
_cell.angle_beta   90.00
_cell.angle_gamma   90.00
#
_symmetry.space_group_name_H-M   'P 1'
#
loop_
_entity.id
_entity.type
_entity.pdbx_description
1 polymer ?
#
loop_
_entity_poly.entity_id
_entity_poly.type
_entity_poly.pdbx_seq_one_letter_code
_entity_poly.pdbx_strand_id
1 'polypeptide(L)' 'MASPVKYTQRDKARILKITTRTLQRWRYTKPELFAIIEAGFKMLEKLHNEEVYNQEIQELIQAIDSAQIPPQ' A
#
# COMPACT_ATOMS: atom_id res chain seq x y z
N MET A 1 -12.19 0.23 9.37
CA MET A 1 -11.63 0.97 8.21
C MET A 1 -10.22 0.47 8.01
N ALA A 2 -9.94 -0.14 6.86
CA ALA A 2 -8.60 -0.62 6.57
C ALA A 2 -7.71 0.58 6.28
N SER A 3 -6.70 0.80 7.11
CA SER A 3 -5.75 1.89 6.86
C SER A 3 -4.93 1.57 5.60
N PRO A 4 -4.66 2.57 4.74
CA PRO A 4 -3.83 2.36 3.57
C PRO A 4 -2.47 1.78 3.96
N VAL A 5 -2.06 0.73 3.25
CA VAL A 5 -0.78 0.06 3.46
C VAL A 5 0.35 0.99 3.06
N LYS A 6 1.32 1.06 3.95
CA LYS A 6 2.58 1.78 3.76
C LYS A 6 3.70 0.97 4.38
N TYR A 7 4.68 0.57 3.57
CA TYR A 7 5.82 -0.21 4.03
C TYR A 7 6.78 0.68 4.83
N THR A 8 7.05 0.29 6.07
CA THR A 8 8.09 0.94 6.87
C THR A 8 9.48 0.56 6.35
N GLN A 9 10.51 1.32 6.73
CA GLN A 9 11.90 0.94 6.41
C GLN A 9 12.26 -0.47 6.92
N ARG A 10 11.63 -0.92 8.03
CA ARG A 10 11.83 -2.26 8.58
C ARG A 10 11.18 -3.33 7.69
N ASP A 11 9.97 -3.07 7.20
CA ASP A 11 9.27 -4.00 6.32
C ASP A 11 10.01 -4.16 5.00
N LYS A 12 10.40 -3.04 4.39
CA LYS A 12 11.20 -3.03 3.16
C LYS A 12 12.49 -3.84 3.31
N ALA A 13 13.22 -3.62 4.41
CA ALA A 13 14.45 -4.36 4.70
C ALA A 13 14.19 -5.86 4.91
N ARG A 14 13.11 -6.22 5.62
CA ARG A 14 12.71 -7.62 5.85
C ARG A 14 12.34 -8.33 4.53
N ILE A 15 11.58 -7.67 3.66
CA ILE A 15 11.19 -8.19 2.33
C ILE A 15 12.43 -8.43 1.47
N LEU A 16 13.38 -7.48 1.48
CA LEU A 16 14.64 -7.59 0.75
C LEU A 16 15.65 -8.53 1.41
N LYS A 17 15.34 -9.10 2.58
CA LYS A 17 16.23 -9.95 3.39
C LYS A 17 17.57 -9.29 3.72
N ILE A 18 17.55 -8.00 4.03
CA ILE A 18 18.72 -7.21 4.45
C ILE A 18 18.45 -6.51 5.79
N THR A 19 19.50 -5.95 6.38
CA THR A 19 19.32 -5.08 7.55
C THR A 19 18.76 -3.71 7.15
N THR A 20 18.03 -3.06 8.05
CA THR A 20 17.58 -1.67 7.87
C THR A 20 18.76 -0.72 7.62
N ARG A 21 19.88 -0.95 8.30
CA ARG A 21 21.12 -0.17 8.13
C ARG A 21 21.70 -0.32 6.72
N THR A 22 21.66 -1.52 6.15
CA THR A 22 22.08 -1.76 4.76
C THR A 22 21.21 -0.96 3.80
N LEU A 23 19.88 -1.03 3.95
CA LEU A 23 18.95 -0.30 3.11
C LEU A 23 19.14 1.23 3.22
N GLN A 24 19.34 1.74 4.44
CA GLN A 24 19.63 3.16 4.67
C GLN A 24 20.94 3.60 4.01
N ARG A 25 21.99 2.76 4.07
CA ARG A 25 23.28 3.06 3.45
C ARG A 25 23.18 3.14 1.92
N TRP A 26 22.33 2.30 1.31
CA TRP A 26 22.14 2.28 -0.14
C TRP A 26 21.61 3.60 -0.71
N ARG A 27 20.92 4.42 0.09
CA ARG A 27 20.56 5.79 -0.29
C ARG A 27 21.76 6.61 -0.79
N TYR A 28 22.94 6.37 -0.23
CA TYR A 28 24.16 7.10 -0.57
C TYR A 28 25.14 6.26 -1.40
N THR A 29 25.23 4.95 -1.14
CA THR A 29 26.22 4.10 -1.81
C THR A 29 25.72 3.46 -3.11
N LYS A 30 24.40 3.38 -3.30
CA LYS A 30 23.74 2.79 -4.48
C LYS A 30 22.45 3.56 -4.79
N PRO A 31 22.54 4.88 -5.08
CA PRO A 31 21.36 5.76 -5.15
C PRO A 31 20.33 5.32 -6.21
N GLU A 32 20.78 4.87 -7.38
CA GLU A 32 19.90 4.39 -8.45
C GLU A 32 19.13 3.12 -8.05
N LEU A 33 19.83 2.14 -7.47
CA LEU A 33 19.20 0.92 -6.95
C LEU A 33 18.20 1.25 -5.84
N PHE A 34 18.57 2.15 -4.94
CA PHE A 34 17.67 2.61 -3.87
C PHE A 34 16.41 3.25 -4.44
N ALA A 35 16.53 4.09 -5.48
CA ALA A 35 15.40 4.72 -6.15
C ALA A 35 14.45 3.69 -6.80
N ILE A 36 15.00 2.69 -7.50
CA ILE A 36 14.22 1.60 -8.11
C ILE A 36 13.45 0.82 -7.04
N ILE A 37 14.12 0.48 -5.93
CA ILE A 37 13.50 -0.24 -4.81
C ILE A 37 12.36 0.58 -4.19
N GLU A 38 12.59 1.87 -3.91
CA GLU A 38 11.57 2.74 -3.34
C GLU A 38 10.37 2.91 -4.28
N ALA A 39 10.61 3.02 -5.59
CA ALA A 39 9.54 3.06 -6.59
C ALA A 39 8.72 1.77 -6.61
N GLY A 40 9.39 0.61 -6.53
CA GLY A 40 8.72 -0.69 -6.45
C GLY A 40 7.82 -0.81 -5.22
N PHE A 41 8.28 -0.40 -4.03
CA PHE A 41 7.44 -0.41 -2.83
C PHE A 41 6.24 0.55 -2.93
N LYS A 42 6.43 1.76 -3.47
CA LYS A 42 5.30 2.68 -3.70
C LYS A 42 4.26 2.12 -4.65
N MET A 43 4.69 1.39 -5.68
CA MET A 43 3.78 0.72 -6.61
C MET A 43 2.96 -0.36 -5.90
N LEU A 44 3.59 -1.19 -5.06
CA LEU A 44 2.89 -2.20 -4.27
C LEU A 44 1.88 -1.59 -3.29
N GLU A 45 2.26 -0.50 -2.60
CA GLU A 45 1.34 0.26 -1.74
C GLU A 45 0.12 0.75 -2.53
N LYS A 46 0.36 1.31 -3.73
CA LYS A 46 -0.73 1.80 -4.59
C LYS A 46 -1.69 0.68 -4.96
N LEU A 47 -1.18 -0.45 -5.45
CA LEU A 47 -2.02 -1.57 -5.89
C LEU A 47 -2.90 -2.11 -4.75
N HIS A 48 -2.34 -2.25 -3.56
CA HIS A 48 -3.10 -2.74 -2.41
C HIS A 48 -4.14 -1.72 -1.94
N ASN A 49 -3.78 -0.44 -1.92
CA ASN A 49 -4.72 0.61 -1.50
C ASN A 49 -5.85 0.78 -2.51
N GLU A 50 -5.58 0.60 -3.80
CA GLU A 50 -6.60 0.62 -4.85
C GLU A 50 -7.66 -0.47 -4.63
N GLU A 51 -7.24 -1.68 -4.24
CA GLU A 51 -8.16 -2.76 -3.88
C GLU A 51 -9.03 -2.41 -2.67
N VAL A 52 -8.43 -1.86 -1.61
CA VAL A 52 -9.16 -1.40 -0.41
C VAL A 52 -10.17 -0.31 -0.76
N TYR A 53 -9.76 0.71 -1.52
CA TYR A 53 -10.65 1.80 -1.91
C TYR A 53 -11.78 1.32 -2.82
N ASN A 54 -11.50 0.42 -3.75
CA ASN A 54 -12.53 -0.17 -4.61
C ASN A 54 -13.57 -0.93 -3.76
N GLN A 55 -13.13 -1.71 -2.78
CA GLN A 55 -14.02 -2.41 -1.87
C GLN A 55 -14.91 -1.45 -1.08
N GLU A 56 -14.34 -0.38 -0.51
CA GLU A 56 -15.10 0.66 0.21
C GLU A 56 -16.13 1.36 -0.70
N ILE A 57 -15.77 1.65 -1.95
CA ILE A 57 -16.70 2.22 -2.94
C ILE A 57 -17.88 1.26 -3.19
N GLN A 58 -17.62 -0.04 -3.38
CA GLN A 58 -18.68 -1.02 -3.62
C GLN A 58 -19.62 -1.16 -2.40
N GLU A 59 -19.07 -1.16 -1.19
CA GLU A 59 -19.85 -1.21 0.05
C GLU A 59 -20.78 0.00 0.20
N LEU A 60 -20.28 1.19 -0.14
CA LEU A 60 -21.09 2.41 -0.12
C LEU A 60 -22.21 2.38 -1.17
N ILE A 61 -21.92 1.92 -2.40
CA ILE A 61 -22.92 1.76 -3.45
C ILE A 61 -24.02 0.77 -3.00
N GLN A 62 -23.64 -0.39 -2.47
CA GLN A 62 -24.58 -1.39 -1.98
C GLN A 62 -25.46 -0.86 -0.83
N ALA A 63 -24.89 -0.06 0.07
CA ALA A 63 -25.63 0.56 1.16
C ALA A 63 -26.68 1.57 0.65
N ILE A 64 -26.35 2.34 -0.40
CA ILE A 64 -27.29 3.25 -1.05
C ILE A 64 -28.43 2.46 -1.72
N ASP A 65 -28.11 1.42 -2.49
CA ASP A 65 -29.12 0.63 -3.20
C ASP A 65 -30.09 -0.07 -2.21
N SER A 66 -29.56 -0.58 -1.11
CA SER A 66 -30.35 -1.27 -0.07
C SER A 66 -31.26 -0.29 0.71
N ALA A 67 -30.87 0.97 0.85
CA ALA A 67 -31.66 2.01 1.50
C ALA A 67 -32.81 2.56 0.62
N GLN A 68 -32.80 2.27 -0.68
CA GLN A 68 -33.85 2.70 -1.62
C GLN A 68 -35.03 1.72 -1.73
N ILE A 69 -35.00 0.57 -1.05
CA ILE A 69 -36.13 -0.38 -1.02
C ILE A 69 -37.14 0.11 0.04
N PRO A 70 -38.35 0.57 -0.35
CA PRO A 70 -39.37 0.93 0.62
C PRO A 70 -39.86 -0.35 1.34
N PRO A 71 -40.18 -0.30 2.64
CA PRO A 71 -40.87 -1.41 3.29
C PRO A 71 -42.21 -1.65 2.58
N GLN A 72 -42.43 -2.89 2.13
CA GLN A 72 -43.73 -3.38 1.63
C GLN A 72 -44.67 -3.67 2.79
#